data_AF-A0A951NZ45-F1
#
_entry.id   AF-A0A951NZ45-F1
#
_cell.length_a   1.000
_cell.length_b   1.000
_cell.length_c   1.000
_cell.angle_alpha   90.00
_cell.angle_beta   90.00
_cell.angle_gamma   90.00
#
_symmetry.space_group_name_H-M   'P 1'
#
loop_
_entity.id
_entity.type
_entity.pdbx_description
1 polymer ?
#
loop_
_entity_poly.entity_id
_entity_poly.type
_entity_poly.pdbx_seq_one_letter_code
_entity_poly.pdbx_strand_id
1 'polypeptide(L)'
;MSLNLKAKRVFTQFYLPGITSAIVLSIGLPICAVTLNPEKLLANPVLSSRIQPQSNIEPEVILIRQAIIGQESGANFRAINPHSGALGYAQIMPENLPKWSKEALGYVVSKKEFLANPQLQIAIVDFKLNQYWQRSFAASNGDVAIAIRRVASWWYSGKPEKYTSTARQFYNGHRYPSIAAYSQSILRRYQAIWDSQNAIQPIEVPQDRGV
;
A
#
# COMPACT_ATOMS: atom_id res chain seq x y z
N MET A 1 -10.37 18.94 43.24
CA MET A 1 -10.94 17.77 42.53
C MET A 1 -10.14 17.61 41.24
N SER A 2 -9.11 16.76 41.26
CA SER A 2 -8.17 16.57 40.15
C SER A 2 -7.97 15.08 39.93
N LEU A 3 -8.48 14.54 38.82
CA LEU A 3 -8.29 13.14 38.45
C LEU A 3 -7.19 13.05 37.40
N ASN A 4 -6.03 12.58 37.86
CA ASN A 4 -4.86 12.21 37.06
C ASN A 4 -5.01 10.72 36.70
N LEU A 5 -5.26 10.38 35.42
CA LEU A 5 -5.20 8.98 34.96
C LEU A 5 -3.95 8.77 34.11
N LYS A 6 -2.98 8.07 34.72
CA LYS A 6 -1.71 7.64 34.13
C LYS A 6 -1.95 6.30 33.42
N ALA A 7 -2.06 6.30 32.09
CA ALA A 7 -2.22 5.06 31.31
C ALA A 7 -0.86 4.37 31.11
N LYS A 8 -0.69 3.18 31.71
CA LYS A 8 0.44 2.28 31.48
C LYS A 8 0.31 1.63 30.10
N ARG A 9 1.32 1.78 29.23
CA ARG A 9 1.46 1.00 27.99
C ARG A 9 2.22 -0.29 28.32
N VAL A 10 1.62 -1.43 27.98
CA VAL A 10 2.27 -2.74 28.00
C VAL A 10 2.65 -3.06 26.55
N PHE A 11 3.96 -3.23 26.29
CA PHE A 11 4.49 -3.69 25.02
C PHE A 11 4.62 -5.21 25.06
N THR A 12 3.93 -5.90 24.16
CA THR A 12 4.15 -7.33 23.91
C THR A 12 4.96 -7.46 22.63
N GLN A 13 6.17 -7.97 22.77
CA GLN A 13 7.15 -8.19 21.71
C GLN A 13 6.84 -9.51 20.99
N PHE A 14 6.63 -9.47 19.68
CA PHE A 14 6.48 -10.68 18.86
C PHE A 14 7.73 -10.88 17.99
N TYR A 15 8.40 -12.01 18.22
CA TYR A 15 9.52 -12.53 17.46
C TYR A 15 9.00 -13.28 16.22
N LEU A 16 9.62 -13.07 15.05
CA LEU A 16 9.40 -13.88 13.84
C LEU A 16 10.72 -14.61 13.50
N PRO A 17 10.74 -15.94 13.36
CA PRO A 17 11.93 -16.67 12.93
C PRO A 17 12.16 -16.51 11.42
N GLY A 18 13.41 -16.24 11.05
CA GLY A 18 13.86 -16.18 9.66
C GLY A 18 13.86 -17.54 8.99
N ILE A 19 13.49 -17.57 7.70
CA ILE A 19 13.63 -18.76 6.86
C ILE A 19 14.59 -18.43 5.74
N THR A 20 15.80 -18.98 5.84
CA THR A 20 16.75 -19.12 4.74
C THR A 20 16.35 -20.34 3.92
N SER A 21 16.19 -20.19 2.60
CA SER A 21 16.29 -21.33 1.68
C SER A 21 16.86 -20.88 0.35
N ALA A 22 18.12 -21.25 0.13
CA ALA A 22 18.73 -21.34 -1.17
C ALA A 22 18.31 -22.68 -1.80
N ILE A 23 17.77 -22.63 -3.02
CA ILE A 23 17.65 -23.82 -3.86
C ILE A 23 18.30 -23.46 -5.20
N VAL A 24 19.48 -24.01 -5.41
CA VAL A 24 20.16 -24.10 -6.70
C VAL A 24 19.54 -25.29 -7.42
N LEU A 25 18.96 -25.07 -8.60
CA LEU A 25 18.64 -26.16 -9.53
C LEU A 25 19.27 -25.82 -10.89
N SER A 26 20.44 -26.43 -11.12
CA SER A 26 21.05 -26.50 -12.44
C SER A 26 20.35 -27.58 -13.25
N ILE A 27 19.79 -27.20 -14.39
CA ILE A 27 19.46 -28.12 -15.49
C ILE A 27 19.78 -27.40 -16.79
N GLY A 28 20.84 -27.88 -17.44
CA GLY A 28 21.31 -27.38 -18.73
C GLY A 28 20.45 -27.87 -19.88
N LEU A 29 20.40 -27.06 -20.93
CA LEU A 29 20.01 -27.46 -22.28
C LEU A 29 20.83 -26.64 -23.31
N PRO A 30 21.00 -27.19 -24.53
CA PRO A 30 22.18 -26.98 -25.35
C PRO A 30 22.14 -25.73 -26.22
N ILE A 31 23.35 -25.32 -26.60
CA ILE A 31 23.68 -24.22 -27.51
C ILE A 31 23.17 -24.56 -28.91
N CYS A 32 22.19 -23.80 -29.42
CA CYS A 32 22.00 -23.62 -30.85
C CYS A 32 22.42 -22.18 -31.19
N ALA A 33 23.61 -22.05 -31.79
CA ALA A 33 24.08 -20.81 -32.36
C ALA A 33 23.27 -20.49 -33.63
N VAL A 34 22.38 -19.51 -33.54
CA VAL A 34 21.83 -18.82 -34.72
C VAL A 34 22.66 -17.56 -34.89
N THR A 35 23.48 -17.53 -35.93
CA THR A 35 24.20 -16.34 -36.38
C THR A 35 23.20 -15.29 -36.83
N LEU A 36 23.09 -14.18 -36.09
CA LEU A 36 22.39 -12.98 -36.53
C LEU A 36 23.42 -11.97 -37.07
N ASN A 37 23.29 -11.66 -38.36
CA ASN A 37 24.08 -10.63 -39.05
C ASN A 37 23.85 -9.26 -38.37
N PRO A 38 24.91 -8.52 -38.00
CA PRO A 38 24.77 -7.27 -37.26
C PRO A 38 24.79 -6.06 -38.21
N GLU A 39 23.87 -5.96 -39.18
CA GLU A 39 23.80 -4.74 -40.00
C GLU A 39 22.49 -4.57 -40.78
N LYS A 40 21.39 -4.33 -40.05
CA LYS A 40 20.24 -3.52 -40.50
C LYS A 40 19.17 -3.56 -39.43
N LEU A 41 18.98 -2.44 -38.74
CA LEU A 41 17.71 -1.88 -38.25
C LEU A 41 18.02 -0.83 -37.17
N LEU A 42 18.76 0.20 -37.55
CA LEU A 42 18.75 1.48 -36.84
C LEU A 42 17.69 2.35 -37.49
N ALA A 43 16.65 2.68 -36.70
CA ALA A 43 15.91 3.95 -36.67
C ALA A 43 14.40 3.72 -36.50
N ASN A 44 13.97 3.63 -35.24
CA ASN A 44 12.70 4.19 -34.74
C ASN A 44 12.76 4.17 -33.19
N PRO A 45 13.17 5.26 -32.51
CA PRO A 45 13.33 5.27 -31.06
C PRO A 45 12.01 5.51 -30.30
N VAL A 46 10.86 5.15 -30.87
CA VAL A 46 9.55 5.44 -30.27
C VAL A 46 8.68 4.19 -30.28
N LEU A 47 9.09 3.13 -29.58
CA LEU A 47 8.15 2.07 -29.16
C LEU A 47 8.70 1.11 -28.08
N SER A 48 9.52 1.59 -27.14
CA SER A 48 10.01 0.79 -25.99
C SER A 48 9.52 1.31 -24.64
N SER A 49 8.21 1.59 -24.52
CA SER A 49 7.53 1.74 -23.21
C SER A 49 6.49 0.64 -22.97
N ARG A 50 6.61 -0.48 -23.69
CA ARG A 50 5.67 -1.61 -23.63
C ARG A 50 5.95 -2.45 -22.37
N ILE A 51 5.16 -2.16 -21.33
CA ILE A 51 4.82 -3.01 -20.17
C ILE A 51 6.03 -3.52 -19.37
N GLN A 52 6.41 -2.77 -18.33
CA GLN A 52 7.15 -3.37 -17.22
C GLN A 52 6.19 -4.27 -16.40
N PRO A 53 6.58 -5.50 -16.04
CA PRO A 53 5.83 -6.29 -15.07
C PRO A 53 5.79 -5.54 -13.74
N GLN A 54 4.59 -5.35 -13.17
CA GLN A 54 4.39 -4.79 -11.82
C GLN A 54 4.87 -5.78 -10.74
N SER A 55 6.15 -6.13 -10.71
CA SER A 55 6.68 -7.07 -9.70
C SER A 55 7.26 -6.39 -8.46
N ASN A 56 7.45 -5.06 -8.48
CA ASN A 56 7.96 -4.32 -7.33
C ASN A 56 6.90 -3.31 -6.88
N ILE A 57 6.22 -3.62 -5.77
CA ILE A 57 5.39 -2.63 -5.07
C ILE A 57 6.33 -1.66 -4.37
N GLU A 58 6.15 -0.36 -4.62
CA GLU A 58 6.99 0.68 -3.99
C GLU A 58 6.93 0.58 -2.45
N PRO A 59 8.06 0.79 -1.74
CA PRO A 59 8.07 0.75 -0.28
C PRO A 59 7.01 1.67 0.36
N GLU A 60 6.78 2.85 -0.22
CA GLU A 60 5.77 3.80 0.22
C GLU A 60 4.36 3.19 0.16
N VAL A 61 4.05 2.40 -0.87
CA VAL A 61 2.75 1.74 -1.01
C VAL A 61 2.51 0.75 0.12
N ILE A 62 3.54 0.02 0.54
CA ILE A 62 3.45 -0.92 1.67
C ILE A 62 3.14 -0.16 2.96
N LEU A 63 3.82 0.97 3.21
CA LEU A 63 3.61 1.78 4.41
C LEU A 63 2.26 2.50 4.39
N ILE A 64 1.82 2.99 3.22
CA ILE A 64 0.48 3.56 3.05
C ILE A 64 -0.59 2.50 3.32
N ARG A 65 -0.42 1.26 2.82
CA ARG A 65 -1.32 0.14 3.14
C ARG A 65 -1.41 -0.07 4.65
N GLN A 66 -0.26 -0.16 5.34
CA GLN A 66 -0.24 -0.33 6.79
C GLN A 66 -0.94 0.82 7.54
N ALA A 67 -0.76 2.06 7.09
CA ALA A 67 -1.44 3.22 7.65
C ALA A 67 -2.96 3.16 7.46
N ILE A 68 -3.43 2.78 6.27
CA ILE A 68 -4.86 2.65 5.94
C ILE A 68 -5.49 1.50 6.75
N ILE A 69 -4.94 0.29 6.69
CA ILE A 69 -5.54 -0.90 7.34
C ILE A 69 -5.61 -0.75 8.85
N GLY A 70 -4.62 -0.05 9.45
CA GLY A 70 -4.57 0.21 10.88
C GLY A 70 -5.63 1.21 11.34
N GLN A 71 -6.19 2.00 10.41
CA GLN A 71 -7.33 2.88 10.66
C GLN A 71 -8.66 2.19 10.30
N GLU A 72 -8.70 1.47 9.19
CA GLU A 72 -9.93 0.91 8.61
C GLU A 72 -10.45 -0.31 9.37
N SER A 73 -9.57 -1.24 9.76
CA SER A 73 -10.00 -2.54 10.29
C SER A 73 -9.14 -3.08 11.44
N GLY A 74 -8.00 -2.44 11.73
CA GLY A 74 -6.97 -3.04 12.60
C GLY A 74 -6.39 -4.32 12.00
N ALA A 75 -6.28 -4.39 10.67
CA ALA A 75 -5.86 -5.56 9.89
C ALA A 75 -6.82 -6.78 9.97
N ASN A 76 -8.09 -6.57 10.30
CA ASN A 76 -9.09 -7.64 10.33
C ASN A 76 -9.65 -7.94 8.92
N PHE A 77 -9.21 -9.05 8.32
CA PHE A 77 -9.65 -9.54 7.01
C PHE A 77 -11.13 -9.89 6.92
N ARG A 78 -11.80 -10.10 8.05
CA ARG A 78 -13.23 -10.49 8.11
C ARG A 78 -14.14 -9.34 8.54
N ALA A 79 -13.60 -8.15 8.75
CA ALA A 79 -14.39 -6.99 9.16
C ALA A 79 -15.46 -6.64 8.12
N ILE A 80 -16.66 -6.30 8.58
CA ILE A 80 -17.70 -5.72 7.73
C ILE A 80 -18.23 -4.49 8.48
N ASN A 81 -18.16 -3.32 7.86
CA ASN A 81 -18.71 -2.12 8.46
C ASN A 81 -20.23 -2.23 8.59
N PRO A 82 -20.83 -2.04 9.78
CA PRO A 82 -22.28 -2.17 9.95
C PRO A 82 -23.08 -1.05 9.27
N HIS A 83 -22.46 0.11 9.03
CA HIS A 83 -23.14 1.27 8.42
C HIS A 83 -22.95 1.30 6.90
N SER A 84 -21.73 1.05 6.43
CA SER A 84 -21.39 1.13 5.00
C SER A 84 -21.34 -0.21 4.27
N GLY A 85 -21.29 -1.33 4.99
CA GLY A 85 -21.07 -2.64 4.37
C GLY A 85 -19.67 -2.85 3.82
N ALA A 86 -18.74 -1.91 4.06
CA ALA A 86 -17.35 -1.97 3.61
C ALA A 86 -16.64 -3.23 4.11
N LEU A 87 -15.77 -3.80 3.26
CA LEU A 87 -15.31 -5.18 3.36
C LEU A 87 -13.84 -5.30 3.77
N GLY A 88 -13.62 -6.12 4.79
CA GLY A 88 -12.36 -6.74 5.15
C GLY A 88 -11.25 -5.77 5.53
N TYR A 89 -10.05 -6.22 5.24
CA TYR A 89 -8.75 -5.69 5.64
C TYR A 89 -8.56 -4.19 5.42
N ALA A 90 -9.09 -3.65 4.32
CA ALA A 90 -8.97 -2.24 3.98
C ALA A 90 -10.34 -1.56 3.77
N GLN A 91 -11.43 -2.19 4.21
CA GLN A 91 -12.80 -1.67 4.10
C GLN A 91 -13.16 -1.26 2.66
N ILE A 92 -12.96 -2.17 1.70
CA ILE A 92 -13.36 -1.94 0.30
C ILE A 92 -14.89 -1.90 0.20
N MET A 93 -15.44 -0.85 -0.41
CA MET A 93 -16.87 -0.77 -0.69
C MET A 93 -17.32 -1.92 -1.62
N PRO A 94 -18.41 -2.65 -1.33
CA PRO A 94 -18.86 -3.79 -2.14
C PRO A 94 -19.01 -3.48 -3.63
N GLU A 95 -19.43 -2.26 -3.96
CA GLU A 95 -19.66 -1.82 -5.34
C GLU A 95 -18.35 -1.70 -6.14
N ASN A 96 -17.22 -1.46 -5.47
CA ASN A 96 -15.91 -1.36 -6.11
C ASN A 96 -15.29 -2.73 -6.40
N LEU A 97 -15.62 -3.74 -5.58
CA LEU A 97 -14.94 -5.04 -5.59
C LEU A 97 -14.93 -5.72 -6.98
N PRO A 98 -16.05 -5.83 -7.73
CA PRO A 98 -16.03 -6.53 -9.01
C PRO A 98 -15.09 -5.89 -10.04
N LYS A 99 -15.08 -4.55 -10.09
CA LYS A 99 -14.21 -3.81 -11.01
C LYS A 99 -12.76 -3.90 -10.58
N TRP A 100 -12.47 -3.67 -9.30
CA TRP A 100 -11.10 -3.67 -8.80
C TRP A 100 -10.45 -5.05 -8.86
N SER A 101 -11.19 -6.13 -8.59
CA SER A 101 -10.66 -7.48 -8.74
C SER A 101 -10.41 -7.83 -10.20
N LYS A 102 -11.28 -7.40 -11.13
CA LYS A 102 -11.07 -7.63 -12.56
C LYS A 102 -9.84 -6.90 -13.07
N GLU A 103 -9.60 -5.68 -12.60
CA GLU A 103 -8.40 -4.90 -12.91
C GLU A 103 -7.13 -5.55 -12.33
N ALA A 104 -7.16 -5.99 -11.07
CA ALA A 104 -5.98 -6.50 -10.37
C ALA A 104 -5.61 -7.95 -10.71
N LEU A 105 -6.62 -8.81 -10.94
CA LEU A 105 -6.46 -10.26 -11.03
C LEU A 105 -6.89 -10.83 -12.40
N GLY A 106 -7.54 -10.03 -13.23
CA GLY A 106 -8.10 -10.48 -14.50
C GLY A 106 -9.46 -11.18 -14.39
N TYR A 107 -10.06 -11.29 -13.20
CA TYR A 107 -11.41 -11.86 -13.00
C TYR A 107 -12.21 -11.18 -11.87
N VAL A 108 -13.52 -11.37 -11.88
CA VAL A 108 -14.42 -10.83 -10.85
C VAL A 108 -14.40 -11.74 -9.62
N VAL A 109 -14.20 -11.17 -8.44
CA VAL A 109 -14.20 -11.86 -7.15
C VAL A 109 -15.51 -11.54 -6.41
N SER A 110 -16.18 -12.57 -5.89
CA SER A 110 -17.38 -12.37 -5.07
C SER A 110 -17.04 -11.89 -3.65
N LYS A 111 -18.00 -11.26 -2.97
CA LYS A 111 -17.85 -10.86 -1.55
C LYS A 111 -17.45 -12.03 -0.64
N LYS A 112 -18.02 -13.22 -0.87
CA LYS A 112 -17.74 -14.43 -0.07
C LYS A 112 -16.30 -14.88 -0.25
N GLU A 113 -15.81 -14.97 -1.49
CA GLU A 113 -14.43 -15.32 -1.80
C GLU A 113 -13.45 -14.28 -1.24
N PHE A 114 -13.77 -12.99 -1.42
CA PHE A 114 -12.96 -11.89 -0.91
C PHE A 114 -12.76 -11.96 0.61
N LEU A 115 -13.83 -12.14 1.37
CA LEU A 115 -13.76 -12.23 2.84
C LEU A 115 -13.14 -13.53 3.36
N ALA A 116 -13.13 -14.59 2.55
CA ALA A 116 -12.53 -15.87 2.91
C ALA A 116 -11.02 -15.94 2.62
N ASN A 117 -10.49 -15.06 1.77
CA ASN A 117 -9.13 -15.16 1.25
C ASN A 117 -8.32 -13.87 1.49
N PRO A 118 -7.47 -13.84 2.52
CA PRO A 118 -6.58 -12.71 2.82
C PRO A 118 -5.67 -12.30 1.64
N GLN A 119 -5.19 -13.26 0.86
CA GLN A 119 -4.30 -13.00 -0.27
C GLN A 119 -5.00 -12.22 -1.38
N LEU A 120 -6.28 -12.50 -1.67
CA LEU A 120 -7.08 -11.70 -2.60
C LEU A 120 -7.23 -10.25 -2.12
N GLN A 121 -7.45 -10.05 -0.82
CA GLN A 121 -7.59 -8.70 -0.27
C GLN A 121 -6.29 -7.91 -0.40
N ILE A 122 -5.15 -8.52 -0.05
CA ILE A 122 -3.84 -7.88 -0.18
C ILE A 122 -3.55 -7.54 -1.64
N ALA A 123 -3.71 -8.48 -2.56
CA ALA A 123 -3.41 -8.28 -3.98
C ALA A 123 -4.25 -7.16 -4.61
N ILE A 124 -5.56 -7.13 -4.32
CA ILE A 124 -6.45 -6.08 -4.84
C ILE A 124 -6.11 -4.72 -4.22
N VAL A 125 -5.87 -4.66 -2.90
CA VAL A 125 -5.52 -3.42 -2.20
C VAL A 125 -4.18 -2.87 -2.71
N ASP A 126 -3.14 -3.69 -2.78
CA ASP A 126 -1.81 -3.28 -3.24
C ASP A 126 -1.83 -2.78 -4.69
N PHE A 127 -2.55 -3.49 -5.56
CA PHE A 127 -2.72 -3.06 -6.94
C PHE A 127 -3.35 -1.65 -7.04
N LYS A 128 -4.44 -1.39 -6.29
CA LYS A 128 -5.11 -0.09 -6.32
C LYS A 128 -4.29 1.02 -5.65
N LEU A 129 -3.66 0.73 -4.52
CA LEU A 129 -2.80 1.70 -3.84
C LEU A 129 -1.59 2.07 -4.68
N ASN A 130 -0.99 1.12 -5.40
CA ASN A 130 0.10 1.41 -6.33
C ASN A 130 -0.35 2.34 -7.47
N GLN A 131 -1.52 2.08 -8.07
CA GLN A 131 -2.09 2.98 -9.08
C GLN A 131 -2.35 4.39 -8.53
N TYR A 132 -2.88 4.50 -7.32
CA TYR A 132 -3.12 5.79 -6.68
C TYR A 132 -1.81 6.50 -6.34
N TRP A 133 -0.80 5.77 -5.87
CA TRP A 133 0.53 6.29 -5.54
C TRP A 133 1.19 6.91 -6.77
N GLN A 134 1.32 6.16 -7.87
CA GLN A 134 1.95 6.64 -9.10
C GLN A 134 1.31 7.95 -9.60
N ARG A 135 -0.02 8.01 -9.63
CA ARG A 135 -0.75 9.22 -10.05
C ARG A 135 -0.61 10.36 -9.07
N SER A 136 -0.61 10.06 -7.77
CA SER A 136 -0.56 11.07 -6.72
C SER A 136 0.83 11.68 -6.59
N PHE A 137 1.88 10.87 -6.70
CA PHE A 137 3.26 11.30 -6.65
C PHE A 137 3.59 12.23 -7.82
N ALA A 138 3.23 11.84 -9.04
CA ALA A 138 3.37 12.69 -10.22
C ALA A 138 2.61 14.02 -10.07
N ALA A 139 1.34 13.97 -9.66
CA ALA A 139 0.52 15.16 -9.48
C ALA A 139 0.91 16.04 -8.28
N SER A 140 1.85 15.60 -7.45
CA SER A 140 2.40 16.35 -6.31
C SER A 140 3.78 16.92 -6.60
N ASN A 141 4.27 16.82 -7.86
CA ASN A 141 5.63 17.20 -8.24
C ASN A 141 6.70 16.52 -7.35
N GLY A 142 6.45 15.27 -6.95
CA GLY A 142 7.36 14.52 -6.09
C GLY A 142 7.24 14.80 -4.58
N ASP A 143 6.35 15.69 -4.14
CA ASP A 143 6.08 15.88 -2.71
C ASP A 143 5.37 14.64 -2.14
N VAL A 144 6.13 13.85 -1.37
CA VAL A 144 5.67 12.61 -0.73
C VAL A 144 4.52 12.84 0.23
N ALA A 145 4.54 13.90 1.03
CA ALA A 145 3.51 14.16 2.02
C ALA A 145 2.18 14.52 1.34
N ILE A 146 2.21 15.35 0.30
CA ILE A 146 1.04 15.65 -0.53
C ILE A 146 0.57 14.39 -1.26
N ALA A 147 1.49 13.59 -1.82
CA ALA A 147 1.15 12.36 -2.53
C ALA A 147 0.42 11.36 -1.63
N ILE A 148 0.90 11.12 -0.40
CA ILE A 148 0.23 10.25 0.58
C ILE A 148 -1.19 10.75 0.88
N ARG A 149 -1.36 12.06 1.11
CA ARG A 149 -2.68 12.64 1.39
C ARG A 149 -3.63 12.50 0.20
N ARG A 150 -3.13 12.63 -1.03
CA ARG A 150 -3.90 12.39 -2.25
C ARG A 150 -4.28 10.91 -2.42
N VAL A 151 -3.39 9.97 -2.09
CA VAL A 151 -3.72 8.52 -2.06
C VAL A 151 -4.82 8.23 -1.04
N ALA A 152 -4.72 8.80 0.16
CA ALA A 152 -5.77 8.66 1.17
C ALA A 152 -7.11 9.25 0.68
N SER A 153 -7.07 10.37 -0.05
CA SER A 153 -8.27 11.00 -0.64
C SER A 153 -8.86 10.18 -1.80
N TRP A 154 -8.02 9.50 -2.59
CA TRP A 154 -8.48 8.47 -3.54
C TRP A 154 -9.22 7.36 -2.82
N TRP A 155 -8.60 6.78 -1.79
CA TRP A 155 -9.15 5.64 -1.04
C TRP A 155 -10.51 5.97 -0.43
N TYR A 156 -10.61 7.15 0.18
CA TYR A 156 -11.76 7.54 0.98
C TYR A 156 -12.94 8.09 0.17
N SER A 157 -12.68 8.82 -0.93
CA SER A 157 -13.74 9.50 -1.68
C SER A 157 -13.65 9.36 -3.20
N GLY A 158 -12.64 8.66 -3.73
CA GLY A 158 -12.38 8.57 -5.17
C GLY A 158 -11.95 9.89 -5.82
N LYS A 159 -11.56 10.89 -5.02
CA LYS A 159 -11.31 12.28 -5.45
C LYS A 159 -9.99 12.78 -4.85
N PRO A 160 -8.83 12.57 -5.50
CA PRO A 160 -7.52 12.89 -4.93
C PRO A 160 -7.33 14.36 -4.58
N GLU A 161 -7.90 15.26 -5.39
CA GLU A 161 -7.78 16.71 -5.25
C GLU A 161 -8.47 17.25 -4.00
N LYS A 162 -9.33 16.46 -3.35
CA LYS A 162 -10.07 16.86 -2.15
C LYS A 162 -9.34 16.59 -0.84
N TYR A 163 -8.04 16.27 -0.88
CA TYR A 163 -7.25 15.94 0.31
C TYR A 163 -7.15 17.08 1.35
N THR A 164 -7.55 18.31 1.01
CA THR A 164 -7.65 19.48 1.91
C THR A 164 -9.10 19.86 2.25
N SER A 165 -10.10 19.15 1.71
CA SER A 165 -11.51 19.48 1.90
C SER A 165 -12.00 19.16 3.32
N THR A 166 -12.49 20.18 4.02
CA THR A 166 -13.08 20.08 5.36
C THR A 166 -14.59 19.82 5.35
N ALA A 167 -15.18 19.65 4.17
CA ALA A 167 -16.62 19.40 4.02
C ALA A 167 -17.07 18.15 4.78
N ARG A 168 -18.23 18.24 5.42
CA ARG A 168 -18.85 17.11 6.15
C ARG A 168 -19.10 15.95 5.19
N GLN A 169 -18.80 14.73 5.62
CA GLN A 169 -19.04 13.52 4.85
C GLN A 169 -20.11 12.68 5.54
N PHE A 170 -20.97 12.08 4.71
CA PHE A 170 -22.04 11.20 5.16
C PHE A 170 -22.10 9.99 4.24
N TYR A 171 -22.37 8.82 4.82
CA TYR A 171 -22.71 7.60 4.08
C TYR A 171 -23.87 6.93 4.80
N ASN A 172 -24.96 6.64 4.08
CA ASN A 172 -26.20 6.10 4.66
C ASN A 172 -26.68 6.84 5.92
N GLY A 173 -26.59 8.18 5.92
CA GLY A 173 -26.98 9.02 7.06
C GLY A 173 -26.00 9.03 8.23
N HIS A 174 -24.98 8.16 8.25
CA HIS A 174 -23.92 8.18 9.25
C HIS A 174 -22.87 9.22 8.91
N ARG A 175 -22.41 9.98 9.92
CA ARG A 175 -21.38 11.01 9.75
C ARG A 175 -19.99 10.37 9.76
N TYR A 176 -19.18 10.72 8.79
CA TYR A 176 -17.78 10.32 8.70
C TYR A 176 -16.84 11.54 8.80
N PRO A 177 -15.52 11.34 9.04
CA PRO A 177 -14.54 12.41 8.99
C PRO A 177 -14.57 13.21 7.69
N SER A 178 -14.10 14.46 7.71
CA SER A 178 -13.83 15.16 6.45
C SER A 178 -12.70 14.47 5.69
N ILE A 179 -12.63 14.69 4.38
CA ILE A 179 -11.56 14.13 3.54
C ILE A 179 -10.19 14.64 4.01
N ALA A 180 -10.11 15.91 4.43
CA ALA A 180 -8.92 16.48 5.04
C ALA A 180 -8.51 15.80 6.36
N ALA A 181 -9.47 15.55 7.25
CA ALA A 181 -9.19 14.90 8.52
C ALA A 181 -8.73 13.45 8.31
N TYR A 182 -9.38 12.73 7.40
CA TYR A 182 -8.99 11.37 7.02
C TYR A 182 -7.59 11.34 6.43
N SER A 183 -7.32 12.16 5.39
CA SER A 183 -6.03 12.16 4.69
C SER A 183 -4.87 12.53 5.61
N GLN A 184 -5.07 13.51 6.49
CA GLN A 184 -4.08 13.90 7.48
C GLN A 184 -3.82 12.79 8.51
N SER A 185 -4.85 12.05 8.91
CA SER A 185 -4.70 10.92 9.82
C SER A 185 -3.85 9.81 9.21
N ILE A 186 -4.05 9.50 7.92
CA ILE A 186 -3.24 8.52 7.20
C ILE A 186 -1.78 8.98 7.10
N LEU A 187 -1.52 10.25 6.77
CA LEU A 187 -0.15 10.78 6.73
C LEU A 187 0.55 10.64 8.10
N ARG A 188 -0.13 10.96 9.20
CA ARG A 188 0.46 10.81 10.55
C ARG A 188 0.77 9.36 10.89
N ARG A 189 -0.12 8.42 10.52
CA ARG A 189 0.11 6.98 10.74
C ARG A 189 1.28 6.47 9.91
N TYR A 190 1.38 6.90 8.65
CA TYR A 190 2.52 6.61 7.79
C TYR A 190 3.83 7.07 8.44
N GLN A 191 3.88 8.34 8.90
CA GLN A 191 5.06 8.92 9.54
C GLN A 191 5.46 8.13 10.79
N ALA A 192 4.49 7.78 11.66
CA ALA A 192 4.77 6.98 12.84
C ALA A 192 5.37 5.60 12.51
N ILE A 193 4.91 4.96 11.42
CA ILE A 193 5.47 3.68 10.96
C ILE A 193 6.89 3.90 10.42
N TRP A 194 7.09 4.89 9.56
CA TRP A 194 8.39 5.26 9.00
C TRP A 194 9.42 5.53 10.09
N ASP A 195 9.08 6.37 11.06
CA ASP A 195 9.95 6.73 12.18
C ASP A 195 10.30 5.50 13.02
N SER A 196 9.33 4.60 13.26
CA SER A 196 9.58 3.36 14.01
C SER A 196 10.55 2.41 13.29
N GLN A 197 10.52 2.36 11.96
CA GLN A 197 11.42 1.51 11.18
C GLN A 197 12.84 2.09 11.13
N ASN A 198 12.97 3.42 11.07
CA ASN A 198 14.27 4.10 11.06
C ASN A 198 14.91 4.20 12.45
N ALA A 199 14.11 4.23 13.53
CA ALA A 199 14.62 4.22 14.90
C ALA A 199 15.23 2.88 15.33
N ILE A 200 14.93 1.78 14.62
CA ILE A 200 15.43 0.43 14.94
C ILE A 200 16.74 0.09 14.20
N GLN A 201 17.16 0.92 13.23
CA GLN A 201 18.52 0.85 12.69
C GLN A 201 19.50 1.37 13.77
N PRO A 202 20.42 0.56 14.33
CA PRO A 202 21.34 1.04 15.34
C PRO A 202 22.15 2.20 14.77
N ILE A 203 22.28 3.27 15.54
CA ILE A 203 23.30 4.29 15.30
C ILE A 203 24.63 3.52 15.28
N GLU A 204 25.27 3.41 14.12
CA GLU A 204 26.69 3.02 14.07
C GLU A 204 27.43 4.10 14.86
N VAL A 205 27.69 3.80 16.14
CA VAL A 205 28.61 4.59 16.95
C VAL A 205 29.94 4.49 16.22
N PRO A 206 30.52 5.61 15.73
CA PRO A 206 31.85 5.58 15.16
C PRO A 206 32.75 4.93 16.21
N GLN A 207 33.36 3.79 15.87
CA GLN A 207 34.38 3.20 16.70
C GLN A 207 35.44 4.28 16.89
N ASP A 208 35.47 4.81 18.11
CA ASP A 208 36.53 5.67 18.60
C ASP A 208 37.83 4.97 18.21
N ARG A 209 38.56 5.55 17.26
CA ARG A 209 39.90 5.07 16.93
C ARG A 209 40.78 5.48 18.09
N GLY A 210 40.71 4.67 19.13
CA GLY A 210 41.57 4.75 20.28
C GLY A 210 43.02 4.66 19.81
N VAL A 211 43.78 5.65 20.31
CA VAL A 211 45.24 5.76 20.42
C VAL A 211 46.02 5.98 19.13
#